data_AF-A0A432U6N8-F1
#
_entry.id   AF-A0A432U6N8-F1
#
_cell.length_a   1.000
_cell.length_b   1.000
_cell.length_c   1.000
_cell.angle_alpha   90.00
_cell.angle_beta   90.00
_cell.angle_gamma   90.00
#
_symmetry.space_group_name_H-M   'P 1'
#
loop_
_entity.id
_entity.type
_entity.pdbx_description
1 polymer ?
#
loop_
_entity_poly.entity_id
_entity_poly.type
_entity_poly.pdbx_seq_one_letter_code
_entity_poly.pdbx_strand_id
1 'polypeptide(L)'
;EALNSLLMYCHNDRISIEQIPTKYTSGAEKLLVKALLGIEIPSGGFAIDVGVVCQNVATTKAIFDAVVDNKPLVSRIVTVTGSGVESPNNYEVRLGASFEHIVSMSNPNTNQHAIRMGGMMMGVDVETTRAPICKITNCIFVNNLETKPSTQECIRCGQCNQACPVDLLPQQLYWYAKSEDTDKAMDYNLADCIECRCCDYVCPSHIPLAEYFSFAKALHRKTTEDQYRTDIARERFEFREYRLERNKQERTEMMAAKKEELKKKMANDKEQKAKIAAAMARVKKTKQASDDA
;
A
#
# COMPACT_ATOMS: atom_id res chain seq x y z
N GLU A 1 19.12 -21.67 26.95
CA GLU A 1 20.21 -20.71 27.17
C GLU A 1 19.76 -19.26 27.00
N ALA A 2 19.38 -18.81 25.79
CA ALA A 2 18.97 -17.41 25.55
C ALA A 2 17.83 -16.89 26.45
N LEU A 3 16.78 -17.68 26.68
CA LEU A 3 15.68 -17.31 27.59
C LEU A 3 16.17 -17.10 29.03
N ASN A 4 17.05 -17.98 29.53
CA ASN A 4 17.62 -17.87 30.87
C ASN A 4 18.48 -16.60 30.99
N SER A 5 19.25 -16.28 29.95
CA SER A 5 19.99 -15.02 29.91
C SER A 5 19.06 -13.81 29.97
N LEU A 6 17.97 -13.80 29.21
CA LEU A 6 16.99 -12.70 29.26
C LEU A 6 16.36 -12.55 30.65
N LEU A 7 15.97 -13.65 31.28
CA LEU A 7 15.41 -13.64 32.63
C LEU A 7 16.42 -13.13 33.68
N MET A 8 17.71 -13.45 33.49
CA MET A 8 18.77 -12.99 34.40
C MET A 8 18.99 -11.48 34.35
N TYR A 9 18.82 -10.85 33.17
CA TYR A 9 19.05 -9.41 32.97
C TYR A 9 17.77 -8.55 33.04
N CYS A 10 16.59 -9.15 33.07
CA CYS A 10 15.33 -8.41 33.16
C CYS A 10 15.04 -8.03 34.61
N HIS A 11 15.39 -6.80 34.99
CA HIS A 11 15.13 -6.24 36.33
C HIS A 11 14.00 -5.21 36.36
N ASN A 12 13.11 -5.24 35.36
CA ASN A 12 12.04 -4.25 35.21
C ASN A 12 10.68 -4.94 35.28
N ASP A 13 9.92 -4.66 36.34
CA ASP A 13 8.61 -5.27 36.62
C ASP A 13 7.54 -4.95 35.56
N ARG A 14 7.80 -4.01 34.65
CA ARG A 14 6.93 -3.69 33.51
C ARG A 14 7.20 -4.53 32.26
N ILE A 15 8.21 -5.41 32.29
CA ILE A 15 8.59 -6.26 31.16
C ILE A 15 8.35 -7.72 31.56
N SER A 16 7.42 -8.38 30.88
CA SER A 16 7.24 -9.84 30.94
C SER A 16 7.96 -10.51 29.79
N ILE A 17 8.50 -11.70 30.04
CA ILE A 17 9.14 -12.54 29.04
C ILE A 17 8.31 -13.82 28.91
N GLU A 18 7.70 -13.99 27.74
CA GLU A 18 6.81 -15.12 27.46
C GLU A 18 7.42 -16.06 26.42
N GLN A 19 7.24 -17.36 26.63
CA GLN A 19 7.64 -18.38 25.66
C GLN A 19 6.45 -18.75 24.78
N ILE A 20 6.63 -18.61 23.46
CA ILE A 20 5.62 -18.99 22.46
C ILE A 20 5.98 -20.32 21.78
N PRO A 21 5.01 -21.04 21.19
CA PRO A 21 5.27 -22.26 20.43
C PRO A 21 6.30 -22.04 19.32
N THR A 22 7.21 -22.99 19.13
CA THR A 22 8.24 -22.94 18.08
C THR A 22 7.65 -23.31 16.71
N LYS A 23 6.69 -22.50 16.23
CA LYS A 23 6.16 -22.57 14.86
C LYS A 23 6.69 -21.39 14.05
N TYR A 24 7.06 -21.63 12.80
CA TYR A 24 7.60 -20.62 11.88
C TYR A 24 6.74 -19.34 11.80
N THR A 25 5.42 -19.48 11.82
CA THR A 25 4.47 -18.37 11.67
C THR A 25 4.24 -17.57 12.95
N SER A 26 4.76 -18.01 14.10
CA SER A 26 4.52 -17.35 15.38
C SER A 26 5.13 -15.94 15.47
N GLY A 27 6.06 -15.60 14.58
CA GLY A 27 6.63 -14.26 14.47
C GLY A 27 5.80 -13.27 13.64
N ALA A 28 4.73 -13.71 12.97
CA ALA A 28 3.85 -12.81 12.23
C ALA A 28 3.01 -11.96 13.20
N GLU A 29 2.93 -10.65 12.99
CA GLU A 29 2.31 -9.69 13.92
C GLU A 29 0.91 -10.13 14.38
N LYS A 30 0.00 -10.44 13.46
CA LYS A 30 -1.37 -10.87 13.79
C LYS A 30 -1.40 -12.13 14.65
N LEU A 31 -0.54 -13.10 14.36
CA LEU A 31 -0.48 -14.38 15.07
C LEU A 31 0.19 -14.24 16.44
N LEU A 32 1.21 -13.38 16.52
CA LEU A 32 1.92 -13.08 17.76
C LEU A 32 0.99 -12.37 18.77
N VAL A 33 0.25 -11.35 18.31
CA VAL A 33 -0.72 -10.62 19.14
C VAL A 33 -1.82 -11.57 19.63
N LYS A 34 -2.37 -12.42 18.76
CA LYS A 34 -3.35 -13.44 19.15
C LYS A 34 -2.78 -14.43 20.18
N ALA A 35 -1.55 -14.91 19.97
CA ALA A 35 -0.93 -15.89 20.86
C ALA A 35 -0.61 -15.33 22.26
N LEU A 36 -0.20 -14.06 22.36
CA LEU A 36 0.19 -13.44 23.62
C LEU A 36 -0.98 -12.79 24.37
N LEU A 37 -1.90 -12.14 23.65
CA LEU A 37 -2.95 -11.31 24.24
C LEU A 37 -4.36 -11.89 24.04
N GLY A 38 -4.52 -12.91 23.21
CA GLY A 38 -5.85 -13.43 22.84
C GLY A 38 -6.67 -12.48 21.97
N ILE A 39 -6.04 -11.44 21.39
CA ILE A 39 -6.70 -10.42 20.58
C ILE A 39 -6.51 -10.75 19.10
N GLU A 40 -7.60 -10.80 18.34
CA GLU A 40 -7.57 -10.92 16.88
C GLU A 40 -7.59 -9.55 16.22
N ILE A 41 -6.64 -9.32 15.30
CA ILE A 41 -6.59 -8.10 14.49
C ILE A 41 -7.55 -8.29 13.31
N PRO A 42 -8.52 -7.39 13.09
CA PRO A 42 -9.49 -7.53 12.01
C PRO A 42 -8.84 -7.52 10.63
N SER A 43 -9.58 -8.02 9.64
CA SER A 43 -9.16 -7.94 8.24
C SER A 43 -8.92 -6.48 7.83
N GLY A 44 -7.82 -6.22 7.13
CA GLY A 44 -7.38 -4.87 6.75
C GLY A 44 -6.86 -3.98 7.90
N GLY A 45 -6.99 -4.40 9.16
CA GLY A 45 -6.48 -3.67 10.32
C GLY A 45 -5.01 -3.97 10.65
N PHE A 46 -4.44 -3.10 11.47
CA PHE A 46 -3.08 -3.19 12.02
C PHE A 46 -3.13 -3.37 13.55
N ALA A 47 -2.02 -3.80 14.16
CA ALA A 47 -1.96 -3.98 15.61
C ALA A 47 -2.26 -2.68 16.40
N ILE A 48 -1.91 -1.53 15.82
CA ILE A 48 -2.18 -0.22 16.44
C ILE A 48 -3.69 0.07 16.57
N ASP A 49 -4.51 -0.49 15.68
CA ASP A 49 -5.97 -0.31 15.72
C ASP A 49 -6.60 -1.01 16.94
N VAL A 50 -5.88 -1.97 17.54
CA VAL A 50 -6.24 -2.64 18.80
C VAL A 50 -5.37 -2.19 19.97
N GLY A 51 -4.63 -1.08 19.83
CA GLY A 51 -3.80 -0.51 20.88
C GLY A 51 -2.50 -1.27 21.16
N VAL A 52 -2.03 -2.10 20.24
CA VAL A 52 -0.82 -2.90 20.39
C VAL A 52 0.28 -2.40 19.44
N VAL A 53 1.51 -2.32 19.94
CA VAL A 53 2.68 -1.99 19.13
C VAL A 53 3.64 -3.18 19.14
N CYS A 54 3.80 -3.82 17.97
CA CYS A 54 4.74 -4.91 17.79
C CYS A 54 6.08 -4.38 17.27
N GLN A 55 7.17 -4.59 18.02
CA GLN A 55 8.51 -4.16 17.63
C GLN A 55 9.47 -5.34 17.52
N ASN A 56 10.23 -5.38 16.44
CA ASN A 56 11.33 -6.33 16.32
C ASN A 56 12.46 -5.95 17.29
N VAL A 57 13.11 -6.95 17.89
CA VAL A 57 14.24 -6.78 18.82
C VAL A 57 15.35 -5.91 18.24
N ALA A 58 15.70 -6.08 16.95
CA ALA A 58 16.73 -5.28 16.29
C ALA A 58 16.35 -3.80 16.21
N THR A 59 15.07 -3.50 16.03
CA THR A 59 14.54 -2.12 16.01
C THR A 59 14.60 -1.51 17.40
N THR A 60 14.14 -2.25 18.43
CA THR A 60 14.22 -1.80 19.83
C THR A 60 15.66 -1.47 20.24
N LYS A 61 16.62 -2.32 19.84
CA LYS A 61 18.04 -2.06 20.06
C LYS A 61 18.52 -0.82 19.31
N ALA A 62 18.16 -0.67 18.04
CA ALA A 62 18.57 0.49 17.25
C ALA A 62 18.04 1.82 17.81
N ILE A 63 16.83 1.81 18.40
CA ILE A 63 16.28 2.97 19.11
C ILE A 63 17.14 3.30 20.34
N PHE A 64 17.52 2.29 21.12
CA PHE A 64 18.42 2.48 22.27
C PHE A 64 19.75 3.11 21.85
N ASP A 65 20.44 2.51 20.88
CA ASP A 65 21.71 3.05 20.34
C ASP A 65 21.56 4.52 19.89
N ALA A 66 20.48 4.84 19.18
CA ALA A 66 20.28 6.17 18.62
C ALA A 66 19.99 7.23 19.69
N VAL A 67 19.17 6.90 20.69
CA VAL A 67 18.69 7.85 21.70
C VAL A 67 19.63 7.95 22.89
N VAL A 68 20.16 6.82 23.36
CA VAL A 68 21.01 6.74 24.56
C VAL A 68 22.47 6.93 24.19
N ASP A 69 22.95 6.20 23.17
CA ASP A 69 24.37 6.21 22.80
C ASP A 69 24.71 7.23 21.71
N ASN A 70 23.72 7.99 21.20
CA ASN A 70 23.86 8.89 20.05
C ASN A 70 24.48 8.22 18.81
N LYS A 71 24.25 6.91 18.66
CA LYS A 71 24.79 6.10 17.56
C LYS A 71 23.69 5.83 16.55
N PRO A 72 23.73 6.42 15.34
CA PRO A 72 22.75 6.10 14.31
C PRO A 72 22.91 4.64 13.86
N LEU A 73 21.91 4.12 13.14
CA LEU A 73 21.96 2.76 12.58
C LEU A 73 23.05 2.67 11.51
N VAL A 74 24.24 2.25 11.93
CA VAL A 74 25.43 2.12 11.08
C VAL A 74 25.85 0.67 10.87
N SER A 75 25.37 -0.23 11.72
CA SER A 75 25.58 -1.67 11.65
C SER A 75 24.32 -2.41 12.05
N ARG A 76 24.22 -3.67 11.65
CA ARG A 76 23.15 -4.57 12.07
C ARG A 76 23.65 -6.01 12.13
N ILE A 77 22.93 -6.84 12.88
CA ILE A 77 23.14 -8.28 12.84
C ILE A 77 22.54 -8.85 11.55
N VAL A 78 23.33 -9.66 10.85
CA VAL A 78 22.94 -10.42 9.67
C VAL A 78 23.30 -11.88 9.88
N THR A 79 22.31 -12.76 9.76
CA THR A 79 22.53 -14.21 9.77
C THR A 79 22.94 -14.69 8.37
N VAL A 80 24.03 -15.43 8.26
CA VAL A 80 24.38 -16.16 7.03
C VAL A 80 24.19 -17.64 7.28
N THR A 81 23.38 -18.30 6.45
CA THR A 81 23.04 -19.72 6.62
C THR A 81 22.56 -20.32 5.31
N GLY A 82 22.44 -21.65 5.26
CA GLY A 82 21.93 -22.41 4.11
C GLY A 82 22.88 -23.54 3.73
N SER A 83 22.50 -24.35 2.73
CA SER A 83 23.30 -25.53 2.33
C SER A 83 24.61 -25.19 1.62
N GLY A 84 24.77 -23.94 1.19
CA GLY A 84 25.96 -23.44 0.48
C GLY A 84 27.10 -22.97 1.38
N VAL A 85 26.91 -22.92 2.70
CA VAL A 85 27.91 -22.42 3.66
C VAL A 85 28.27 -23.48 4.69
N GLU A 86 29.55 -23.62 4.99
CA GLU A 86 30.07 -24.61 5.95
C GLU A 86 30.07 -24.06 7.39
N SER A 87 30.09 -22.74 7.55
CA SER A 87 30.16 -22.08 8.86
C SER A 87 29.05 -21.02 9.00
N PRO A 88 27.78 -21.45 9.17
CA PRO A 88 26.66 -20.52 9.38
C PRO A 88 26.85 -19.73 10.68
N ASN A 89 26.63 -18.42 10.63
CA ASN A 89 26.87 -17.54 11.77
C ASN A 89 26.07 -16.23 11.71
N ASN A 90 26.05 -15.49 12.82
CA ASN A 90 25.53 -14.13 12.92
C ASN A 90 26.68 -13.13 12.92
N TYR A 91 26.66 -12.17 12.00
CA TYR A 91 27.69 -11.15 11.88
C TYR A 91 27.10 -9.77 12.21
N GLU A 92 27.82 -8.96 12.98
CA GLU A 92 27.54 -7.52 13.03
C GLU A 92 28.21 -6.85 11.83
N VAL A 93 27.39 -6.31 10.92
CA VAL A 93 27.84 -5.84 9.62
C VAL A 93 27.51 -4.36 9.43
N ARG A 94 28.43 -3.61 8.84
CA ARG A 94 28.17 -2.23 8.40
C ARG A 94 27.15 -2.22 7.28
N LEU A 95 26.24 -1.25 7.31
CA LEU A 95 25.37 -0.97 6.16
C LEU A 95 26.22 -0.57 4.96
N GLY A 96 25.90 -1.11 3.79
CA GLY A 96 26.65 -0.92 2.54
C GLY A 96 27.72 -1.98 2.26
N ALA A 97 28.06 -2.86 3.21
CA ALA A 97 28.92 -4.01 2.93
C ALA A 97 28.31 -4.89 1.82
N SER A 98 29.11 -5.52 0.96
CA SER A 98 28.59 -6.39 -0.10
C SER A 98 28.22 -7.77 0.45
N PHE A 99 27.21 -8.42 -0.16
CA PHE A 99 26.87 -9.80 0.19
C PHE A 99 28.07 -10.73 0.00
N GLU A 100 28.83 -10.54 -1.08
CA GLU A 100 30.06 -11.29 -1.38
C GLU A 100 31.04 -11.31 -0.20
N HIS A 101 31.29 -10.15 0.41
CA HIS A 101 32.21 -10.04 1.55
C HIS A 101 31.71 -10.80 2.78
N ILE A 102 30.40 -10.79 3.03
CA ILE A 102 29.83 -11.44 4.22
C ILE A 102 29.71 -12.95 4.03
N VAL A 103 29.36 -13.37 2.81
CA VAL A 103 29.30 -14.79 2.44
C VAL A 103 30.69 -15.42 2.49
N SER A 104 31.74 -14.73 2.04
CA SER A 104 33.11 -15.28 2.08
C SER A 104 33.63 -15.53 3.50
N MET A 105 33.13 -14.81 4.50
CA MET A 105 33.43 -15.07 5.92
C MET A 105 32.78 -16.35 6.47
N SER A 106 31.81 -16.93 5.75
CA SER A 106 31.03 -18.09 6.20
C SER A 106 31.48 -19.42 5.58
N ASN A 107 32.68 -19.46 4.99
CA ASN A 107 33.25 -20.62 4.30
C ASN A 107 32.26 -21.22 3.28
N PRO A 108 31.95 -20.50 2.18
CA PRO A 108 31.05 -21.01 1.17
C PRO A 108 31.71 -22.19 0.44
N ASN A 109 30.94 -23.25 0.19
CA ASN A 109 31.45 -24.43 -0.51
C ASN A 109 31.70 -24.13 -2.01
N THR A 110 32.29 -25.08 -2.74
CA THR A 110 32.65 -24.90 -4.16
C THR A 110 31.50 -25.04 -5.15
N ASN A 111 30.28 -25.36 -4.69
CA ASN A 111 29.14 -25.53 -5.59
C ASN A 111 28.65 -24.17 -6.11
N GLN A 112 27.82 -24.19 -7.15
CA GLN A 112 27.08 -22.99 -7.53
C GLN A 112 26.02 -22.68 -6.47
N HIS A 113 25.85 -21.39 -6.16
CA HIS A 113 24.92 -20.96 -5.12
C HIS A 113 23.75 -20.15 -5.67
N ALA A 114 22.56 -20.39 -5.12
CA ALA A 114 21.44 -19.46 -5.17
C ALA A 114 21.42 -18.67 -3.85
N ILE A 115 21.40 -17.33 -3.95
CA ILE A 115 21.47 -16.44 -2.80
C ILE A 115 20.16 -15.67 -2.67
N ARG A 116 19.58 -15.69 -1.47
CA ARG A 116 18.37 -14.96 -1.13
C ARG A 116 18.64 -13.93 -0.03
N MET A 117 18.15 -12.72 -0.22
CA MET A 117 18.06 -11.74 0.85
C MET A 117 16.82 -12.05 1.70
N GLY A 118 17.03 -12.43 2.96
CA GLY A 118 15.99 -12.88 3.87
C GLY A 118 16.12 -14.37 4.20
N GLY A 119 15.02 -14.98 4.65
CA GLY A 119 14.98 -16.40 4.98
C GLY A 119 14.62 -17.29 3.78
N MET A 120 14.67 -18.61 3.97
CA MET A 120 14.29 -19.62 2.96
C MET A 120 12.89 -19.39 2.38
N MET A 121 11.94 -19.03 3.24
CA MET A 121 10.53 -18.87 2.87
C MET A 121 10.31 -17.52 2.17
N MET A 122 10.43 -16.40 2.90
CA MET A 122 10.09 -15.06 2.41
C MET A 122 11.22 -14.31 1.69
N GLY A 123 12.41 -14.91 1.57
CA GLY A 123 13.56 -14.23 0.99
C GLY A 123 13.35 -13.89 -0.49
N VAL A 124 14.07 -12.88 -0.98
CA VAL A 124 14.07 -12.48 -2.40
C VAL A 124 15.35 -12.97 -3.04
N ASP A 125 15.26 -13.60 -4.20
CA ASP A 125 16.43 -14.03 -4.97
C ASP A 125 17.26 -12.80 -5.39
N VAL A 126 18.58 -12.90 -5.23
CA VAL A 126 19.51 -11.82 -5.54
C VAL A 126 20.32 -12.20 -6.78
N GLU A 127 20.26 -11.37 -7.81
CA GLU A 127 20.98 -11.61 -9.07
C GLU A 127 22.50 -11.44 -8.93
N THR A 128 22.95 -10.55 -8.03
CA THR A 128 24.38 -10.26 -7.84
C THR A 128 24.79 -10.19 -6.38
N THR A 129 25.89 -10.84 -6.04
CA THR A 129 26.52 -10.79 -4.70
C THR A 129 27.14 -9.43 -4.37
N ARG A 130 27.17 -8.51 -5.33
CA ARG A 130 27.57 -7.11 -5.10
C ARG A 130 26.48 -6.27 -4.46
N ALA A 131 25.28 -6.82 -4.28
CA ALA A 131 24.20 -6.14 -3.58
C ALA A 131 24.66 -5.69 -2.17
N PRO A 132 24.28 -4.49 -1.72
CA PRO A 132 24.67 -3.99 -0.41
C PRO A 132 23.76 -4.53 0.70
N ILE A 133 24.34 -4.79 1.87
CA ILE A 133 23.61 -4.96 3.12
C ILE A 133 22.87 -3.66 3.44
N CYS A 134 21.57 -3.73 3.64
CA CYS A 134 20.74 -2.56 3.94
C CYS A 134 19.89 -2.78 5.21
N LYS A 135 19.10 -1.76 5.58
CA LYS A 135 18.28 -1.76 6.80
C LYS A 135 17.19 -2.85 6.84
N ILE A 136 16.97 -3.58 5.75
CA ILE A 136 16.03 -4.71 5.68
C ILE A 136 16.73 -6.07 5.58
N THR A 137 18.06 -6.12 5.40
CA THR A 137 18.82 -7.36 5.25
C THR A 137 19.05 -8.03 6.61
N ASN A 138 18.13 -8.88 7.05
CA ASN A 138 18.26 -9.61 8.32
C ASN A 138 19.05 -10.92 8.17
N CYS A 139 18.98 -11.53 6.99
CA CYS A 139 19.54 -12.84 6.71
C CYS A 139 20.03 -12.89 5.25
N ILE A 140 21.10 -13.63 4.99
CA ILE A 140 21.58 -14.02 3.66
C ILE A 140 21.49 -15.54 3.62
N PHE A 141 20.54 -16.05 2.85
CA PHE A 141 20.32 -17.47 2.70
C PHE A 141 21.07 -17.96 1.47
N VAL A 142 22.13 -18.75 1.66
CA VAL A 142 23.02 -19.25 0.60
C VAL A 142 22.80 -20.75 0.46
N ASN A 143 22.16 -21.17 -0.61
CA ASN A 143 21.91 -22.58 -0.89
C ASN A 143 22.70 -23.06 -2.09
N ASN A 144 23.07 -24.34 -2.09
CA ASN A 144 23.50 -25.01 -3.31
C ASN A 144 22.40 -24.91 -4.37
N LEU A 145 22.80 -24.70 -5.61
CA LEU A 145 21.88 -24.67 -6.73
C LEU A 145 21.35 -26.09 -6.95
N GLU A 146 20.10 -26.31 -6.58
CA GLU A 146 19.40 -27.58 -6.77
C GLU A 146 18.32 -27.43 -7.85
N THR A 147 18.12 -28.49 -8.62
CA THR A 147 17.06 -28.54 -9.63
C THR A 147 15.72 -28.53 -8.90
N LYS A 148 14.99 -27.41 -8.96
CA LYS A 148 13.64 -27.36 -8.40
C LYS A 148 12.77 -28.40 -9.11
N PRO A 149 11.96 -29.19 -8.38
CA PRO A 149 11.00 -30.09 -9.01
C PRO A 149 10.06 -29.28 -9.90
N SER A 150 9.71 -29.84 -11.06
CA SER A 150 8.80 -29.19 -11.99
C SER A 150 7.40 -29.09 -11.38
N THR A 151 6.79 -27.92 -11.48
CA THR A 151 5.42 -27.70 -11.04
C THR A 151 4.46 -28.61 -11.81
N GLN A 152 3.64 -29.35 -11.08
CA GLN A 152 2.61 -30.24 -11.61
C GLN A 152 1.22 -29.62 -11.42
N GLU A 153 0.21 -30.23 -12.02
CA GLU A 153 -1.18 -29.83 -11.82
C GLU A 153 -1.66 -30.09 -10.39
N CYS A 154 -2.62 -29.27 -9.93
CA CYS A 154 -3.19 -29.39 -8.60
C CYS A 154 -4.07 -30.65 -8.47
N ILE A 155 -3.66 -31.59 -7.63
CA ILE A 155 -4.41 -32.83 -7.34
C ILE A 155 -5.52 -32.66 -6.28
N ARG A 156 -5.77 -31.43 -5.84
CA ARG A 156 -6.79 -31.06 -4.85
C ARG A 156 -6.71 -31.78 -3.49
N CYS A 157 -5.51 -32.08 -3.00
CA CYS A 157 -5.29 -32.82 -1.74
C CYS A 157 -5.74 -32.09 -0.45
N GLY A 158 -5.90 -30.76 -0.47
CA GLY A 158 -6.35 -29.96 0.70
C GLY A 158 -5.27 -29.64 1.74
N GLN A 159 -4.03 -30.13 1.59
CA GLN A 159 -2.94 -29.91 2.55
C GLN A 159 -2.61 -28.41 2.74
N CYS A 160 -2.73 -27.61 1.68
CA CYS A 160 -2.50 -26.17 1.75
C CYS A 160 -3.50 -25.44 2.66
N ASN A 161 -4.75 -25.92 2.77
CA ASN A 161 -5.75 -25.36 3.67
C ASN A 161 -5.39 -25.70 5.13
N GLN A 162 -4.97 -26.94 5.40
CA GLN A 162 -4.57 -27.38 6.75
C GLN A 162 -3.30 -26.67 7.25
N ALA A 163 -2.39 -26.34 6.34
CA ALA A 163 -1.14 -25.65 6.68
C ALA A 163 -1.28 -24.13 6.78
N CYS A 164 -2.42 -23.55 6.40
CA CYS A 164 -2.61 -22.11 6.43
C CYS A 164 -2.73 -21.62 7.88
N PRO A 165 -1.84 -20.72 8.36
CA PRO A 165 -1.86 -20.27 9.74
C PRO A 165 -2.94 -19.21 10.04
N VAL A 166 -3.58 -18.68 8.99
CA VAL A 166 -4.63 -17.66 9.06
C VAL A 166 -5.96 -18.20 8.49
N ASP A 167 -6.11 -19.52 8.46
CA ASP A 167 -7.36 -20.22 8.15
C ASP A 167 -8.01 -19.84 6.80
N LEU A 168 -7.20 -19.47 5.80
CA LEU A 168 -7.66 -19.24 4.44
C LEU A 168 -7.91 -20.56 3.70
N LEU A 169 -8.50 -20.45 2.50
CA LEU A 169 -8.65 -21.55 1.55
C LEU A 169 -7.69 -21.40 0.35
N PRO A 170 -6.35 -21.60 0.51
CA PRO A 170 -5.38 -21.51 -0.58
C PRO A 170 -5.75 -22.30 -1.83
N GLN A 171 -6.42 -23.46 -1.68
CA GLN A 171 -6.86 -24.23 -2.84
C GLN A 171 -7.85 -23.45 -3.72
N GLN A 172 -8.82 -22.74 -3.14
CA GLN A 172 -9.79 -21.94 -3.90
C GLN A 172 -9.13 -20.66 -4.43
N LEU A 173 -8.37 -19.98 -3.57
CA LEU A 173 -7.61 -18.79 -3.94
C LEU A 173 -6.68 -19.04 -5.14
N TYR A 174 -6.09 -20.23 -5.24
CA TYR A 174 -5.23 -20.60 -6.38
C TYR A 174 -5.98 -20.52 -7.71
N TRP A 175 -7.20 -21.05 -7.78
CA TRP A 175 -7.96 -21.08 -9.02
C TRP A 175 -8.37 -19.68 -9.45
N TYR A 176 -8.82 -18.84 -8.50
CA TYR A 176 -9.15 -17.44 -8.79
C TYR A 176 -7.91 -16.64 -9.20
N ALA A 177 -6.79 -16.80 -8.49
CA ALA A 177 -5.54 -16.14 -8.83
C ALA A 177 -5.00 -16.58 -10.20
N LYS A 178 -5.10 -17.89 -10.52
CA LYS A 178 -4.67 -18.44 -11.81
C LYS A 178 -5.55 -17.97 -12.97
N SER A 179 -6.84 -17.75 -12.74
CA SER A 179 -7.76 -17.19 -13.74
C SER A 179 -7.78 -15.66 -13.77
N GLU A 180 -6.90 -15.00 -13.01
CA GLU A 180 -6.85 -13.54 -12.86
C GLU A 180 -8.17 -12.91 -12.35
N ASP A 181 -9.02 -13.70 -11.70
CA ASP A 181 -10.29 -13.25 -11.11
C ASP A 181 -10.02 -12.69 -9.71
N THR A 182 -9.41 -11.50 -9.68
CA THR A 182 -8.92 -10.91 -8.43
C THR A 182 -10.04 -10.49 -7.50
N ASP A 183 -11.22 -10.14 -8.02
CA ASP A 183 -12.37 -9.73 -7.21
C ASP A 183 -12.88 -10.93 -6.39
N LYS A 184 -13.09 -12.09 -7.03
CA LYS A 184 -13.43 -13.31 -6.28
C LYS A 184 -12.32 -13.73 -5.33
N ALA A 185 -11.05 -13.53 -5.68
CA ALA A 185 -9.98 -13.83 -4.75
C ALA A 185 -10.07 -12.94 -3.48
N MET A 186 -10.44 -11.67 -3.63
CA MET A 186 -10.69 -10.78 -2.50
C MET A 186 -11.93 -11.17 -1.69
N ASP A 187 -13.01 -11.63 -2.33
CA ASP A 187 -14.18 -12.19 -1.64
C ASP A 187 -13.82 -13.40 -0.75
N TYR A 188 -12.76 -14.12 -1.11
CA TYR A 188 -12.17 -15.22 -0.33
C TYR A 188 -11.04 -14.77 0.61
N ASN A 189 -11.04 -13.49 1.01
CA ASN A 189 -10.11 -12.88 1.96
C ASN A 189 -8.62 -12.98 1.55
N LEU A 190 -8.32 -12.91 0.25
CA LEU A 190 -6.93 -12.88 -0.23
C LEU A 190 -6.10 -11.77 0.45
N ALA A 191 -6.74 -10.65 0.80
CA ALA A 191 -6.10 -9.53 1.50
C ALA A 191 -5.44 -9.95 2.84
N ASP A 192 -5.98 -10.96 3.53
CA ASP A 192 -5.45 -11.46 4.81
C ASP A 192 -4.29 -12.44 4.67
N CYS A 193 -3.98 -12.88 3.44
CA CYS A 193 -2.84 -13.76 3.22
C CYS A 193 -1.55 -13.06 3.66
N ILE A 194 -0.83 -13.60 4.63
CA ILE A 194 0.46 -13.05 5.10
C ILE A 194 1.66 -13.50 4.25
N GLU A 195 1.40 -14.11 3.10
CA GLU A 195 2.40 -14.58 2.12
C GLU A 195 3.45 -15.54 2.68
N CYS A 196 3.21 -16.15 3.85
CA CYS A 196 4.17 -16.98 4.59
C CYS A 196 4.75 -18.21 3.86
N ARG A 197 4.22 -18.58 2.68
CA ARG A 197 4.64 -19.73 1.85
C ARG A 197 4.52 -21.12 2.52
N CYS A 198 3.78 -21.23 3.63
CA CYS A 198 3.49 -22.55 4.24
C CYS A 198 2.75 -23.47 3.25
N CYS A 199 1.84 -22.90 2.44
CA CYS A 199 1.09 -23.62 1.43
C CYS A 199 1.97 -24.14 0.27
N ASP A 200 2.98 -23.38 -0.13
CA ASP A 200 3.96 -23.78 -1.15
C ASP A 200 4.78 -24.99 -0.66
N TYR A 201 5.26 -24.91 0.58
CA TYR A 201 6.11 -25.94 1.17
C TYR A 201 5.43 -27.30 1.28
N VAL A 202 4.15 -27.32 1.65
CA VAL A 202 3.40 -28.58 1.80
C VAL A 202 2.78 -29.07 0.50
N CYS A 203 2.88 -28.33 -0.62
CA CYS A 203 2.21 -28.71 -1.85
C CYS A 203 2.93 -29.90 -2.54
N PRO A 204 2.28 -31.07 -2.70
CA PRO A 204 2.90 -32.22 -3.36
C PRO A 204 3.09 -32.00 -4.87
N SER A 205 2.33 -31.07 -5.45
CA SER A 205 2.46 -30.66 -6.86
C SER A 205 3.51 -29.56 -7.07
N HIS A 206 4.20 -29.10 -6.02
CA HIS A 206 5.20 -28.04 -6.08
C HIS A 206 4.68 -26.75 -6.76
N ILE A 207 3.43 -26.39 -6.45
CA ILE A 207 2.80 -25.16 -6.96
C ILE A 207 3.22 -23.98 -6.06
N PRO A 208 3.78 -22.90 -6.62
CA PRO A 208 4.18 -21.71 -5.87
C PRO A 208 2.96 -20.84 -5.54
N LEU A 209 2.07 -21.33 -4.67
CA LEU A 209 0.78 -20.70 -4.34
C LEU A 209 0.93 -19.25 -3.88
N ALA A 210 1.90 -18.94 -3.03
CA ALA A 210 2.14 -17.60 -2.55
C ALA A 210 2.53 -16.61 -3.67
N GLU A 211 3.19 -17.07 -4.73
CA GLU A 211 3.52 -16.23 -5.90
C GLU A 211 2.25 -15.86 -6.67
N TYR A 212 1.32 -16.79 -6.86
CA TYR A 212 -0.01 -16.50 -7.42
C TYR A 212 -0.79 -15.51 -6.56
N PHE A 213 -0.73 -15.66 -5.23
CA PHE A 213 -1.42 -14.75 -4.30
C PHE A 213 -0.81 -13.35 -4.32
N SER A 214 0.51 -13.25 -4.34
CA SER A 214 1.23 -11.97 -4.45
C SER A 214 0.90 -11.28 -5.78
N PHE A 215 0.88 -12.05 -6.87
CA PHE A 215 0.47 -11.56 -8.18
C PHE A 215 -0.97 -11.05 -8.19
N ALA A 216 -1.92 -11.84 -7.68
CA ALA A 216 -3.34 -11.45 -7.65
C ALA A 216 -3.58 -10.20 -6.79
N LYS A 217 -2.88 -10.04 -5.66
CA LYS A 217 -2.94 -8.81 -4.86
C LYS A 217 -2.38 -7.60 -5.60
N ALA A 218 -1.23 -7.76 -6.27
CA ALA A 218 -0.61 -6.69 -7.04
C ALA A 218 -1.50 -6.27 -8.23
N LEU A 219 -2.09 -7.25 -8.91
CA LEU A 219 -3.03 -7.03 -10.00
C LEU A 219 -4.29 -6.31 -9.51
N HIS A 220 -4.90 -6.77 -8.41
CA HIS A 220 -6.07 -6.11 -7.82
C HIS A 220 -5.75 -4.66 -7.46
N ARG A 221 -4.65 -4.42 -6.74
CA ARG A 221 -4.23 -3.07 -6.36
C ARG A 221 -4.11 -2.15 -7.58
N LYS A 222 -3.45 -2.63 -8.64
CA LYS A 222 -3.30 -1.87 -9.88
C LYS A 222 -4.67 -1.54 -10.50
N THR A 223 -5.56 -2.52 -10.61
CA THR A 223 -6.91 -2.34 -11.15
C THR A 223 -7.72 -1.33 -10.32
N THR A 224 -7.68 -1.43 -8.99
CA THR A 224 -8.36 -0.49 -8.09
C THR A 224 -7.80 0.92 -8.21
N GLU A 225 -6.47 1.07 -8.29
CA GLU A 225 -5.82 2.37 -8.48
C GLU A 225 -6.20 3.00 -9.83
N ASP A 226 -6.21 2.23 -10.92
CA ASP A 226 -6.60 2.71 -12.25
C ASP A 226 -8.09 3.08 -12.31
N GLN A 227 -8.95 2.29 -11.66
CA GLN A 227 -10.38 2.60 -11.53
C GLN A 227 -10.59 3.91 -10.75
N TYR A 228 -9.92 4.06 -9.60
CA TYR A 228 -9.98 5.27 -8.79
C TYR A 228 -9.51 6.52 -9.56
N ARG A 229 -8.42 6.40 -10.34
CA ARG A 229 -7.95 7.49 -11.21
C ARG A 229 -8.96 7.86 -12.28
N THR A 230 -9.64 6.86 -12.86
CA THR A 230 -10.69 7.05 -13.86
C THR A 230 -11.92 7.73 -13.25
N ASP A 231 -12.33 7.33 -12.05
CA ASP A 231 -13.46 7.93 -11.33
C ASP A 231 -13.19 9.39 -10.98
N ILE A 232 -11.99 9.72 -10.45
CA ILE A 232 -11.60 11.12 -10.22
C ILE A 232 -11.61 11.94 -11.52
N ALA A 233 -11.13 11.37 -12.63
CA ALA A 233 -11.11 12.06 -13.90
C ALA A 233 -12.54 12.34 -14.41
N ARG A 234 -13.46 11.38 -14.25
CA ARG A 234 -14.89 11.53 -14.55
C ARG A 234 -15.52 12.64 -13.71
N GLU A 235 -15.34 12.61 -12.39
CA GLU A 235 -15.86 13.64 -11.49
C GLU A 235 -15.36 15.05 -11.86
N ARG A 236 -14.07 15.18 -12.20
CA ARG A 236 -13.50 16.46 -12.66
C ARG A 236 -14.10 16.94 -13.97
N PHE A 237 -14.37 16.03 -14.89
CA PHE A 237 -15.00 16.34 -16.18
C PHE A 237 -16.44 16.80 -15.98
N GLU A 238 -17.24 16.04 -15.22
CA GLU A 238 -18.64 16.39 -14.89
C GLU A 238 -18.72 17.75 -14.17
N PHE A 239 -17.82 18.01 -13.22
CA PHE A 239 -17.76 19.31 -12.54
C PHE A 239 -17.39 20.47 -13.48
N ARG A 240 -16.52 20.22 -14.47
CA ARG A 240 -16.17 21.22 -15.49
C ARG A 240 -17.36 21.53 -16.40
N GLU A 241 -18.07 20.50 -16.88
CA GLU A 241 -19.27 20.66 -17.71
C GLU A 241 -20.35 21.45 -16.95
N TYR A 242 -20.62 21.07 -15.70
CA TYR A 242 -21.54 21.80 -14.82
C TYR A 242 -21.18 23.29 -14.70
N ARG A 243 -19.90 23.61 -14.50
CA ARG A 243 -19.43 25.01 -14.45
C ARG A 243 -19.62 25.75 -15.77
N LEU A 244 -19.39 25.10 -16.90
CA LEU A 244 -19.56 25.70 -18.23
C LEU A 244 -21.04 25.97 -18.53
N GLU A 245 -21.92 25.02 -18.22
CA GLU A 245 -23.37 25.17 -18.37
C GLU A 245 -23.91 26.30 -17.48
N ARG A 246 -23.52 26.32 -16.20
CA ARG A 246 -23.89 27.39 -15.28
C ARG A 246 -23.44 28.77 -15.78
N ASN A 247 -22.18 28.90 -16.18
CA ASN A 247 -21.65 30.15 -16.74
C ASN A 247 -22.39 30.58 -18.03
N LYS A 248 -22.82 29.60 -18.86
CA LYS A 248 -23.60 29.89 -20.07
C LYS A 248 -24.99 30.40 -19.71
N GLN A 249 -25.68 29.77 -18.76
CA GLN A 249 -26.98 30.19 -18.25
C GLN A 249 -26.91 31.60 -17.64
N GLU A 250 -25.98 31.83 -16.70
CA GLU A 250 -25.75 33.15 -16.08
C GLU A 250 -25.45 34.24 -17.13
N ARG A 251 -24.65 33.94 -18.16
CA ARG A 251 -24.39 34.87 -19.27
C ARG A 251 -25.63 35.14 -20.11
N THR A 252 -26.44 34.13 -20.42
CA THR A 252 -27.68 34.31 -21.18
C THR A 252 -28.70 35.12 -20.40
N GLU A 253 -28.85 34.89 -19.10
CA GLU A 253 -29.71 35.66 -18.20
C GLU A 253 -29.25 37.11 -18.07
N MET A 254 -27.94 37.33 -17.89
CA MET A 254 -27.37 38.69 -17.84
C MET A 254 -27.59 39.45 -19.15
N MET A 255 -27.42 38.78 -20.31
CA MET A 255 -27.69 39.40 -21.62
C MET A 255 -29.18 39.69 -21.81
N ALA A 256 -30.06 38.80 -21.39
CA ALA A 256 -31.51 39.02 -21.42
C ALA A 256 -31.92 40.21 -20.53
N ALA A 257 -31.44 40.26 -19.29
CA ALA A 257 -31.69 41.35 -18.36
C ALA A 257 -31.17 42.69 -18.91
N LYS A 258 -29.94 42.74 -19.45
CA LYS A 258 -29.40 43.95 -20.11
C LYS A 258 -30.24 44.39 -21.30
N LYS A 259 -30.72 43.44 -22.12
CA LYS A 259 -31.59 43.74 -23.28
C LYS A 259 -32.94 44.29 -22.84
N GLU A 260 -33.55 43.75 -21.78
CA GLU A 260 -34.77 44.29 -21.20
C GLU A 260 -34.56 45.68 -20.61
N GLU A 261 -33.46 45.90 -19.91
CA GLU A 261 -33.11 47.21 -19.34
C GLU A 261 -32.90 48.27 -20.42
N LEU A 262 -32.22 47.91 -21.51
CA LEU A 262 -32.09 48.76 -22.71
C LEU A 262 -33.44 49.07 -23.35
N LYS A 263 -34.33 48.07 -23.49
CA LYS A 263 -35.69 48.30 -24.01
C LYS A 263 -36.48 49.25 -23.10
N LYS A 264 -36.39 49.10 -21.77
CA LYS A 264 -37.02 50.00 -20.80
C LYS A 264 -36.46 51.42 -20.90
N LYS A 265 -35.13 51.56 -21.01
CA LYS A 265 -34.45 52.86 -21.23
C LYS A 265 -34.89 53.51 -22.54
N MET A 266 -34.92 52.76 -23.65
CA MET A 266 -35.40 53.27 -24.94
C MET A 266 -36.89 53.64 -24.93
N ALA A 267 -37.73 52.88 -24.20
CA ALA A 267 -39.13 53.21 -24.01
C ALA A 267 -39.30 54.50 -23.21
N ASN A 268 -38.57 54.65 -22.09
CA ASN A 268 -38.54 55.87 -21.28
C ASN A 268 -38.03 57.08 -22.06
N ASP A 269 -36.95 56.94 -22.85
CA ASP A 269 -36.41 58.00 -23.71
C ASP A 269 -37.42 58.42 -24.79
N LYS A 270 -38.15 57.46 -25.37
CA LYS A 270 -39.20 57.74 -26.36
C LYS A 270 -40.37 58.46 -25.71
N GLU A 271 -40.74 58.08 -24.49
CA GLU A 271 -41.80 58.71 -23.71
C GLU A 271 -41.41 60.14 -23.26
N GLN A 272 -40.15 60.35 -22.84
CA GLN A 272 -39.60 61.67 -22.54
C GLN A 272 -39.54 62.56 -23.78
N LYS A 273 -39.07 62.05 -24.93
CA LYS A 273 -39.09 62.80 -26.19
C LYS A 273 -40.50 63.17 -26.63
N ALA A 274 -41.48 62.27 -26.46
CA ALA A 274 -42.89 62.57 -26.75
C ALA A 274 -43.44 63.67 -25.82
N LYS A 275 -43.11 63.65 -24.52
CA LYS A 275 -43.48 64.70 -23.56
C LYS A 275 -42.82 66.05 -23.89
N ILE A 276 -41.55 66.05 -24.28
CA ILE A 276 -40.81 67.26 -24.68
C ILE A 276 -41.38 67.83 -25.99
N ALA A 277 -41.68 67.00 -26.98
CA ALA A 277 -42.29 67.43 -28.24
C ALA A 277 -43.69 68.02 -28.03
N ALA A 278 -44.51 67.41 -27.16
CA ALA A 278 -45.81 67.95 -26.78
C ALA A 278 -45.71 69.30 -26.05
N ALA A 279 -44.70 69.48 -25.18
CA ALA A 279 -44.42 70.75 -24.53
C ALA A 279 -43.95 71.83 -25.52
N MET A 280 -43.04 71.50 -26.45
CA MET A 280 -42.59 72.43 -27.50
C MET A 280 -43.72 72.82 -28.46
N ALA A 281 -44.62 71.90 -28.80
CA ALA A 281 -45.79 72.21 -29.63
C ALA A 281 -46.77 73.16 -28.91
N ARG A 282 -46.91 73.06 -27.58
CA ARG A 282 -47.68 74.02 -26.77
C ARG A 282 -47.02 75.40 -26.80
N VAL A 283 -45.71 75.49 -26.58
CA VAL A 283 -44.97 76.78 -26.63
C VAL A 283 -45.04 77.43 -28.01
N LYS A 284 -44.97 76.63 -29.09
CA LYS A 284 -45.05 77.14 -30.47
C LYS A 284 -46.46 77.68 -30.80
N LYS A 285 -47.52 77.04 -30.29
CA LYS A 285 -48.89 77.56 -30.36
C LYS A 285 -49.08 78.85 -29.55
N THR A 286 -48.42 78.98 -28.39
CA THR A 286 -48.48 80.22 -27.60
C THR A 286 -47.72 81.37 -28.27
N LYS A 287 -46.61 81.10 -28.97
CA LYS A 287 -45.88 82.10 -29.78
C LYS A 287 -46.62 82.54 -31.05
N GLN A 288 -47.32 81.62 -31.73
CA GLN A 288 -48.15 81.99 -32.88
C GLN A 288 -49.38 82.81 -32.47
N ALA A 289 -49.88 82.65 -31.25
CA ALA A 289 -50.94 83.49 -30.71
C ALA A 289 -50.47 84.88 -30.23
N SER A 290 -49.14 85.12 -30.13
CA SER A 290 -48.58 86.44 -29.77
C SER A 290 -48.06 87.24 -30.98
N ASP A 291 -47.89 86.61 -32.14
CA ASP A 291 -47.47 87.29 -33.38
C ASP A 291 -48.67 87.71 -34.27
N ASP A 292 -49.91 87.35 -33.89
CA ASP A 292 -51.17 87.72 -34.54
C ASP A 292 -51.99 88.76 -33.71
N ALA A 293 -51.36 89.50 -32.79
CA ALA A 293 -51.98 90.57 -31.99
C ALA A 293 -51.31 91.93 -32.21
#